data_AF-A0A1U7RE94-F1
#
_entry.id   AF-A0A1U7RE94-F1
#
_cell.length_a   1.000
_cell.length_b   1.000
_cell.length_c   1.000
_cell.angle_alpha   90.00
_cell.angle_beta   90.00
_cell.angle_gamma   90.00
#
_symmetry.space_group_name_H-M   'P 1'
#
loop_
_entity.id
_entity.type
_entity.pdbx_description
1 polymer ?
#
loop_
_entity_poly.entity_id
_entity_poly.type
_entity_poly.pdbx_seq_one_letter_code
_entity_poly.pdbx_strand_id
1 'polypeptide(L)'
;ADRPSAGSKWVRLNVGGTYFVSTRQTLCREPKSFLCRLCCQDGPELGSDKDETGAYLIDRDPTYFGPILNYLRHGKLILNKELAEEGVLEEAEFYNIASLVRLVKERIRDNENRTSQGPVKHVYRVLQCQEEELTQMVSTMSDGWKFEQLISIGSSYNYGNEDQAEFLCVVSRELNNSTNGIVIEPSEKAKILQERGSRM
;
A
#
# COMPACT_ATOMS: atom_id res chain seq x y z
N ALA A 1 49.74 24.16 -3.18
CA ALA A 1 48.34 23.81 -2.84
C ALA A 1 48.30 22.31 -2.66
N ASP A 2 48.18 21.90 -1.41
CA ASP A 2 48.26 20.52 -0.94
C ASP A 2 47.07 19.71 -1.48
N ARG A 3 47.34 18.57 -2.12
CA ARG A 3 46.28 17.67 -2.61
C ARG A 3 45.78 16.87 -1.41
N PRO A 4 44.46 16.78 -1.13
CA PRO A 4 43.99 15.88 -0.09
C PRO A 4 44.43 14.47 -0.46
N SER A 5 45.07 13.78 0.48
CA SER A 5 45.57 12.42 0.28
C SER A 5 44.44 11.54 -0.24
N ALA A 6 44.71 10.82 -1.33
CA ALA A 6 43.73 9.97 -1.99
C ALA A 6 43.39 8.79 -1.06
N GLY A 7 42.42 8.99 -0.16
CA GLY A 7 41.87 7.92 0.66
C GLY A 7 41.38 6.77 -0.22
N SER A 8 41.59 5.54 0.23
CA SER A 8 41.22 4.33 -0.53
C SER A 8 39.77 4.41 -1.04
N LYS A 9 39.55 4.08 -2.32
CA LYS A 9 38.24 4.11 -3.00
C LYS A 9 37.19 3.29 -2.24
N TRP A 10 37.65 2.20 -1.63
CA TRP A 10 36.85 1.28 -0.84
C TRP A 10 36.91 1.65 0.64
N VAL A 11 35.74 1.56 1.27
CA VAL A 11 35.53 1.85 2.70
C VAL A 11 34.93 0.61 3.35
N ARG A 12 35.48 0.25 4.50
CA ARG A 12 34.98 -0.80 5.37
C ARG A 12 34.20 -0.14 6.52
N LEU A 13 33.03 -0.65 6.82
CA LEU A 13 32.18 -0.24 7.93
C LEU A 13 31.96 -1.47 8.82
N ASN A 14 32.09 -1.31 10.12
CA ASN A 14 31.75 -2.31 11.11
C ASN A 14 30.51 -1.81 11.87
N VAL A 15 29.34 -2.32 11.50
CA VAL A 15 28.03 -1.92 12.05
C VAL A 15 27.60 -2.97 13.06
N GLY A 16 27.65 -2.65 14.35
CA GLY A 16 27.25 -3.56 15.43
C GLY A 16 27.96 -4.92 15.39
N GLY A 17 29.21 -4.99 14.92
CA GLY A 17 29.99 -6.22 14.77
C GLY A 17 29.93 -6.87 13.38
N THR A 18 29.09 -6.39 12.47
CA THR A 18 29.01 -6.91 11.08
C THR A 18 29.73 -5.99 10.10
N TYR A 19 30.58 -6.60 9.26
CA TYR A 19 31.37 -5.86 8.29
C TYR A 19 30.61 -5.64 6.98
N PHE A 20 30.56 -4.38 6.56
CA PHE A 20 30.06 -3.95 5.26
C PHE A 20 31.17 -3.29 4.46
N VAL A 21 31.16 -3.51 3.16
CA VAL A 21 32.13 -2.90 2.24
C VAL A 21 31.39 -2.12 1.16
N SER A 22 31.83 -0.89 0.94
CA SER A 22 31.26 0.00 -0.08
C SER A 22 32.31 0.97 -0.59
N THR A 23 31.93 1.85 -1.51
CA THR A 23 32.82 2.91 -2.00
C THR A 23 32.50 4.24 -1.36
N ARG A 24 33.49 5.15 -1.27
CA ARG A 24 33.27 6.53 -0.82
C ARG A 24 32.17 7.23 -1.63
N GLN A 25 32.15 6.99 -2.94
CA GLN A 25 31.14 7.53 -3.84
C GLN A 25 29.71 7.12 -3.43
N THR A 26 29.52 5.86 -3.04
CA THR A 26 28.21 5.37 -2.56
C THR A 26 27.80 6.06 -1.26
N LEU A 27 28.72 6.13 -0.29
CA LEU A 27 28.44 6.70 1.04
C LEU A 27 28.24 8.22 0.99
N CYS A 28 28.83 8.90 0.00
CA CYS A 28 28.67 10.33 -0.24
C CYS A 28 27.50 10.69 -1.17
N ARG A 29 26.65 9.72 -1.53
CA ARG A 29 25.48 9.99 -2.40
C ARG A 29 24.54 11.03 -1.80
N GLU A 30 24.44 11.04 -0.48
CA GLU A 30 23.62 11.99 0.28
C GLU A 30 24.53 12.89 1.13
N PRO A 31 24.79 14.14 0.72
CA PRO A 31 25.80 15.00 1.34
C PRO A 31 25.56 15.29 2.83
N LYS A 32 24.29 15.30 3.25
CA LYS A 32 23.87 15.57 4.63
C LYS A 32 23.88 14.34 5.53
N SER A 33 24.11 13.16 4.96
CA SER A 33 24.10 11.91 5.71
C SER A 33 25.30 11.80 6.65
N PHE A 34 25.12 11.07 7.75
CA PHE A 34 26.21 10.70 8.66
C PHE A 34 27.34 9.97 7.91
N LEU A 35 26.98 9.05 7.00
CA LEU A 35 27.92 8.25 6.21
C LEU A 35 28.79 9.11 5.28
N CYS A 36 28.23 10.17 4.70
CA CYS A 36 28.99 11.12 3.89
C CYS A 36 30.00 11.89 4.73
N ARG A 37 29.59 12.37 5.92
CA ARG A 37 30.51 13.05 6.85
C ARG A 37 31.66 12.15 7.27
N LEU A 38 31.35 10.90 7.62
CA LEU A 38 32.33 9.87 7.96
C LEU A 38 33.38 9.65 6.86
N CYS A 39 32.97 9.75 5.59
CA CYS A 39 33.87 9.59 4.43
C CYS A 39 34.58 10.88 4.00
N CYS A 40 34.00 12.04 4.26
CA CYS A 40 34.55 13.34 3.82
C CYS A 40 35.50 13.95 4.86
N GLN A 41 35.25 13.70 6.14
CA GLN A 41 36.09 14.17 7.24
C GLN A 41 37.06 13.06 7.67
N ASP A 42 38.08 12.78 6.85
CA ASP A 42 39.29 12.04 7.28
C ASP A 42 40.19 12.95 8.16
N GLY A 43 39.60 13.67 9.12
CA GLY A 43 40.28 14.60 10.03
C GLY A 43 40.02 14.23 11.49
N PRO A 44 40.96 14.54 12.41
CA PRO A 44 40.91 14.14 13.83
C PRO A 44 39.73 14.71 14.63
N GLU A 45 38.90 15.56 14.00
CA GLU A 45 37.82 16.31 14.64
C GLU A 45 36.51 15.51 14.81
N LEU A 46 36.36 14.37 14.12
CA LEU A 46 35.16 13.53 14.24
C LEU A 46 35.28 12.33 15.19
N GLY A 47 36.48 12.02 15.72
CA GLY A 47 36.63 10.88 16.65
C GLY A 47 36.04 9.58 16.11
N SER A 48 36.10 9.36 14.78
CA SER A 48 35.50 8.18 14.19
C SER A 48 36.35 6.97 14.54
N ASP A 49 35.87 6.18 15.51
CA ASP A 49 36.54 4.97 15.95
C ASP A 49 36.72 4.04 14.75
N LYS A 50 37.98 3.71 14.46
CA LYS A 50 38.35 2.71 13.47
C LYS A 50 38.91 1.51 14.21
N ASP A 51 38.54 0.31 13.77
CA ASP A 51 39.14 -0.91 14.29
C ASP A 51 40.56 -1.15 13.73
N GLU A 52 41.22 -2.21 14.21
CA GLU A 52 42.55 -2.63 13.75
C GLU A 52 42.62 -2.90 12.23
N THR A 53 41.47 -3.16 11.59
CA THR A 53 41.37 -3.39 10.14
C THR A 53 41.12 -2.10 9.34
N GLY A 54 41.00 -0.97 10.03
CA GLY A 54 40.69 0.33 9.45
C GLY A 54 39.22 0.50 9.06
N ALA A 55 38.31 -0.35 9.56
CA ALA A 55 36.87 -0.20 9.34
C ALA A 55 36.28 0.80 10.34
N TYR A 56 35.38 1.65 9.86
CA TYR A 56 34.68 2.60 10.72
C TYR A 56 33.67 1.87 11.62
N LEU A 57 33.76 2.08 12.92
CA LEU A 57 32.87 1.49 13.91
C LEU A 57 31.59 2.31 14.01
N ILE A 58 30.45 1.61 13.94
CA ILE A 58 29.11 2.17 14.03
C ILE A 58 28.33 1.31 15.03
N ASP A 59 27.95 1.90 16.16
CA ASP A 59 27.17 1.23 17.20
C ASP A 59 25.68 1.24 16.86
N ARG A 60 25.30 0.50 15.82
CA ARG A 60 23.92 0.35 15.32
C ARG A 60 23.65 -1.09 14.90
N ASP A 61 22.38 -1.42 14.74
CA ASP A 61 21.96 -2.77 14.35
C ASP A 61 22.28 -3.04 12.86
N PRO A 62 23.12 -4.04 12.54
CA PRO A 62 23.46 -4.38 11.17
C PRO A 62 22.29 -4.92 10.35
N THR A 63 21.26 -5.46 11.02
CA THR A 63 20.10 -6.10 10.39
C THR A 63 19.35 -5.12 9.48
N TYR A 64 19.20 -3.88 9.95
CA TYR A 64 18.49 -2.82 9.23
C TYR A 64 19.39 -2.00 8.31
N PHE A 65 20.72 -2.14 8.42
CA PHE A 65 21.67 -1.34 7.63
C PHE A 65 21.73 -1.76 6.15
N GLY A 66 21.51 -3.05 5.86
CA GLY A 66 21.58 -3.59 4.49
C GLY A 66 20.71 -2.81 3.48
N PRO A 67 19.40 -2.61 3.75
CA PRO A 67 18.52 -1.78 2.93
C PRO A 67 19.01 -0.33 2.75
N ILE A 68 19.55 0.29 3.80
CA ILE A 68 20.08 1.65 3.75
C ILE A 68 21.25 1.73 2.77
N LEU A 69 22.20 0.80 2.90
CA LEU A 69 23.38 0.75 2.03
C LEU A 69 22.99 0.49 0.56
N ASN A 70 22.03 -0.40 0.34
CA ASN A 70 21.52 -0.70 -1.00
C ASN A 70 20.78 0.51 -1.61
N TYR A 71 20.00 1.23 -0.81
CA TYR A 71 19.40 2.50 -1.24
C TYR A 71 20.48 3.49 -1.73
N LEU A 72 21.60 3.62 -1.01
CA LEU A 72 22.70 4.49 -1.45
C LEU A 72 23.40 3.97 -2.72
N ARG A 73 23.41 2.65 -2.97
CA ARG A 73 24.00 2.07 -4.19
C ARG A 73 23.17 2.38 -5.44
N HIS A 74 21.87 2.13 -5.40
CA HIS A 74 21.02 2.14 -6.60
C HIS A 74 19.78 3.06 -6.52
N GLY A 75 19.52 3.69 -5.38
CA GLY A 75 18.43 4.66 -5.20
C GLY A 75 17.03 4.05 -5.08
N LYS A 76 16.92 2.76 -4.75
CA LYS A 76 15.63 2.04 -4.62
C LYS A 76 15.51 1.44 -3.22
N LEU A 77 14.34 1.60 -2.60
CA LEU A 77 13.99 0.98 -1.32
C LEU A 77 13.56 -0.47 -1.57
N ILE A 78 14.38 -1.43 -1.13
CA ILE A 78 14.11 -2.86 -1.23
C ILE A 78 14.17 -3.45 0.18
N LEU A 79 13.02 -3.92 0.66
CA LEU A 79 12.85 -4.52 1.99
C LEU A 79 12.41 -5.97 1.85
N ASN A 80 13.04 -6.85 2.63
CA ASN A 80 12.60 -8.23 2.77
C ASN A 80 11.31 -8.27 3.61
N LYS A 81 10.42 -9.23 3.34
CA LYS A 81 9.12 -9.33 4.03
C LYS A 81 9.24 -9.55 5.55
N GLU A 82 10.34 -10.13 6.00
CA GLU A 82 10.60 -10.45 7.40
C GLU A 82 11.22 -9.27 8.17
N LEU A 83 11.65 -8.22 7.46
CA LEU A 83 12.30 -7.07 8.09
C LEU A 83 11.25 -6.02 8.47
N ALA A 84 11.23 -5.63 9.74
CA ALA A 84 10.34 -4.58 10.23
C ALA A 84 10.67 -3.24 9.55
N GLU A 85 9.67 -2.60 8.94
CA GLU A 85 9.85 -1.33 8.22
C GLU A 85 10.17 -0.18 9.19
N GLU A 86 9.67 -0.27 10.42
CA GLU A 86 9.93 0.65 11.53
C GLU A 86 11.41 0.66 11.92
N GLY A 87 12.06 -0.51 11.97
CA GLY A 87 13.50 -0.56 12.26
C GLY A 87 14.35 0.05 11.15
N VAL A 88 13.93 -0.09 9.89
CA VAL A 88 14.59 0.60 8.76
C VAL A 88 14.36 2.11 8.84
N LEU A 89 13.19 2.55 9.30
CA LEU A 89 12.89 3.97 9.49
C LEU A 89 13.84 4.60 10.52
N GLU A 90 13.99 3.97 11.68
CA GLU A 90 14.91 4.41 12.75
C GLU A 90 16.35 4.55 12.23
N GLU A 91 16.85 3.56 11.47
CA GLU A 91 18.17 3.66 10.85
C GLU A 91 18.26 4.77 9.80
N ALA A 92 17.24 4.92 8.94
CA ALA A 92 17.23 5.97 7.91
C ALA A 92 17.27 7.38 8.53
N GLU A 93 16.60 7.57 9.68
CA GLU A 93 16.64 8.81 10.46
C GLU A 93 18.02 9.00 11.11
N PHE A 94 18.59 7.95 11.72
CA PHE A 94 19.94 8.01 12.30
C PHE A 94 21.02 8.40 11.28
N TYR A 95 21.03 7.77 10.11
CA TYR A 95 21.99 8.12 9.05
C TYR A 95 21.66 9.45 8.35
N ASN A 96 20.54 10.09 8.70
CA ASN A 96 20.05 11.35 8.15
C ASN A 96 19.89 11.32 6.62
N ILE A 97 19.16 10.31 6.13
CA ILE A 97 18.90 10.12 4.70
C ILE A 97 17.43 10.52 4.44
N ALA A 98 17.17 11.82 4.36
CA ALA A 98 15.81 12.38 4.28
C ALA A 98 14.96 11.80 3.13
N SER A 99 15.58 11.55 1.97
CA SER A 99 14.94 10.94 0.80
C SER A 99 14.43 9.53 1.10
N LEU A 100 15.20 8.73 1.84
CA LEU A 100 14.86 7.38 2.27
C LEU A 100 13.81 7.39 3.39
N VAL A 101 13.96 8.27 4.39
CA VAL A 101 12.98 8.45 5.48
C VAL A 101 11.58 8.68 4.91
N ARG A 102 11.45 9.54 3.89
CA ARG A 102 10.17 9.79 3.22
C ARG A 102 9.61 8.52 2.57
N LEU A 103 10.44 7.77 1.84
CA LEU A 103 10.02 6.54 1.16
C LEU A 103 9.57 5.45 2.14
N VAL A 104 10.25 5.31 3.27
CA VAL A 104 9.87 4.33 4.30
C VAL A 104 8.56 4.73 4.97
N LYS A 105 8.36 6.01 5.33
CA LYS A 105 7.09 6.51 5.88
C LYS A 105 5.91 6.32 4.93
N GLU A 106 6.10 6.58 3.63
CA GLU A 106 5.09 6.32 2.60
C GLU A 106 4.72 4.85 2.54
N ARG A 107 5.72 3.96 2.59
CA ARG A 107 5.51 2.51 2.54
C ARG A 107 4.77 1.96 3.76
N ILE A 108 5.12 2.41 4.97
CA ILE A 108 4.43 2.04 6.22
C ILE A 108 2.96 2.44 6.13
N ARG A 109 2.67 3.69 5.74
CA ARG A 109 1.28 4.18 5.59
C ARG A 109 0.49 3.37 4.56
N ASP A 110 1.10 3.02 3.43
CA ASP A 110 0.44 2.22 2.40
C ASP A 110 0.15 0.79 2.88
N ASN A 111 1.02 0.23 3.72
CA ASN A 111 0.81 -1.08 4.34
C ASN A 111 -0.29 -1.05 5.41
N GLU A 112 -0.32 0.01 6.23
CA GLU A 112 -1.42 0.26 7.19
C GLU A 112 -2.77 0.42 6.46
N ASN A 113 -2.81 1.15 5.34
CA ASN A 113 -4.02 1.31 4.53
C ASN A 113 -4.50 -0.03 3.95
N ARG A 114 -3.59 -0.88 3.48
CA ARG A 114 -3.92 -2.22 2.99
C ARG A 114 -4.47 -3.13 4.09
N THR A 115 -3.89 -3.04 5.28
CA THR A 115 -4.31 -3.84 6.43
C THR A 115 -5.61 -3.31 7.05
N SER A 116 -5.86 -2.01 6.94
CA SER A 116 -7.06 -1.32 7.46
C SER A 116 -8.26 -1.41 6.52
N GLN A 117 -8.07 -1.85 5.27
CA GLN A 117 -9.18 -2.29 4.43
C GLN A 117 -9.71 -3.61 4.99
N GLY A 118 -10.65 -3.49 5.94
CA GLY A 118 -11.45 -4.61 6.42
C GLY A 118 -12.19 -5.31 5.27
N PRO A 119 -12.92 -6.41 5.56
CA PRO A 119 -13.63 -7.17 4.54
C PRO A 119 -14.54 -6.25 3.71
N VAL A 120 -14.56 -6.47 2.40
CA VAL A 120 -15.37 -5.67 1.46
C VAL A 120 -16.81 -5.71 1.91
N LYS A 121 -17.38 -4.54 2.20
CA LYS A 121 -18.79 -4.43 2.61
C LYS A 121 -19.66 -4.65 1.38
N HIS A 122 -20.69 -5.46 1.51
CA HIS A 122 -21.66 -5.69 0.43
C HIS A 122 -23.01 -5.11 0.84
N VAL A 123 -23.70 -4.47 -0.11
CA VAL A 123 -25.11 -4.08 0.02
C VAL A 123 -25.94 -5.05 -0.78
N TYR A 124 -26.99 -5.58 -0.16
CA TYR A 124 -27.94 -6.46 -0.82
C TYR A 124 -29.26 -5.74 -1.09
N ARG A 125 -29.89 -6.05 -2.22
CA ARG A 125 -31.28 -5.69 -2.52
C ARG A 125 -32.02 -6.92 -2.99
N VAL A 126 -33.31 -6.94 -2.71
CA VAL A 126 -34.24 -7.93 -3.22
C VAL A 126 -35.19 -7.21 -4.17
N LEU A 127 -35.22 -7.66 -5.42
CA LEU A 127 -36.09 -7.14 -6.47
C LEU A 127 -37.15 -8.19 -6.76
N GLN A 128 -38.43 -7.78 -6.75
CA GLN A 128 -39.53 -8.64 -7.12
C GLN A 128 -39.86 -8.41 -8.60
N CYS A 129 -40.07 -9.49 -9.35
CA CYS A 129 -40.45 -9.43 -10.76
C CYS A 129 -41.30 -10.65 -11.15
N GLN A 130 -42.13 -10.48 -12.18
CA GLN A 130 -42.85 -11.58 -12.82
C GLN A 130 -41.93 -12.32 -13.81
N GLU A 131 -42.28 -13.56 -14.14
CA GLU A 131 -41.51 -14.40 -15.09
C GLU A 131 -41.21 -13.68 -16.41
N GLU A 132 -42.19 -12.98 -16.97
CA GLU A 132 -42.09 -12.27 -18.24
C GLU A 132 -41.14 -11.06 -18.21
N GLU A 133 -40.96 -10.44 -17.04
CA GLU A 133 -40.09 -9.27 -16.87
C GLU A 133 -38.67 -9.65 -16.43
N LEU A 134 -38.44 -10.90 -16.00
CA LEU A 134 -37.20 -11.35 -15.37
C LEU A 134 -35.97 -11.10 -16.25
N THR A 135 -36.04 -11.47 -17.54
CA THR A 135 -34.92 -11.29 -18.49
C THR A 135 -34.59 -9.80 -18.68
N GLN A 136 -35.62 -8.96 -18.78
CA GLN A 136 -35.45 -7.52 -18.93
C GLN A 136 -34.86 -6.90 -17.66
N MET A 137 -35.34 -7.31 -16.48
CA MET A 137 -34.82 -6.82 -15.19
C MET A 137 -33.33 -7.17 -15.01
N VAL A 138 -32.93 -8.42 -15.27
CA VAL A 138 -31.52 -8.84 -15.14
C VAL A 138 -30.63 -8.13 -16.18
N SER A 139 -31.09 -7.98 -17.42
CA SER A 139 -30.31 -7.35 -18.49
C SER A 139 -30.18 -5.83 -18.35
N THR A 140 -31.13 -5.18 -17.67
CA THR A 140 -31.12 -3.72 -17.43
C THR A 140 -30.61 -3.33 -16.05
N MET A 141 -30.08 -4.30 -15.30
CA MET A 141 -29.50 -4.07 -13.97
C MET A 141 -28.38 -3.03 -14.07
N SER A 142 -28.44 -2.01 -13.20
CA SER A 142 -27.47 -0.92 -13.21
C SER A 142 -26.05 -1.41 -12.91
N ASP A 143 -25.05 -0.76 -13.51
CA ASP A 143 -23.64 -1.11 -13.37
C ASP A 143 -23.22 -1.26 -11.90
N GLY A 144 -22.42 -2.30 -11.65
CA GLY A 144 -21.88 -2.63 -10.33
C GLY A 144 -22.78 -3.48 -9.45
N TRP A 145 -24.04 -3.74 -9.84
CA TRP A 145 -24.87 -4.76 -9.18
C TRP A 145 -24.58 -6.13 -9.77
N LYS A 146 -24.46 -7.13 -8.89
CA LYS A 146 -24.25 -8.54 -9.22
C LYS A 146 -25.49 -9.32 -8.85
N PHE A 147 -25.87 -10.25 -9.71
CA PHE A 147 -26.90 -11.22 -9.41
C PHE A 147 -26.35 -12.28 -8.44
N GLU A 148 -27.06 -12.55 -7.35
CA GLU A 148 -26.66 -13.52 -6.32
C GLU A 148 -27.56 -14.77 -6.36
N GLN A 149 -28.88 -14.56 -6.36
CA GLN A 149 -29.85 -15.64 -6.22
C GLN A 149 -31.20 -15.27 -6.82
N LEU A 150 -31.90 -16.25 -7.40
CA LEU A 150 -33.31 -16.14 -7.80
C LEU A 150 -34.13 -17.15 -6.99
N ILE A 151 -35.22 -16.68 -6.40
CA ILE A 151 -36.13 -17.49 -5.59
C ILE A 151 -37.50 -17.41 -6.24
N SER A 152 -38.07 -18.55 -6.66
CA SER A 152 -39.46 -18.60 -7.10
C SER A 152 -40.38 -18.59 -5.88
N ILE A 153 -41.38 -17.73 -5.88
CA ILE A 153 -42.35 -17.61 -4.78
C ILE A 153 -43.55 -18.56 -4.99
N GLY A 154 -43.63 -19.20 -6.17
CA GLY A 154 -44.75 -20.07 -6.55
C GLY A 154 -46.06 -19.31 -6.75
N SER A 155 -46.96 -19.85 -7.55
CA SER A 155 -48.32 -19.33 -7.68
C SER A 155 -49.11 -19.70 -6.42
N SER A 156 -49.62 -18.69 -5.70
CA SER A 156 -50.63 -18.93 -4.68
C SER A 156 -51.88 -19.51 -5.34
N TYR A 157 -52.13 -20.81 -5.13
CA TYR A 157 -53.23 -21.62 -5.67
C TYR A 157 -54.41 -20.81 -6.23
N ASN A 158 -54.44 -20.59 -7.56
CA ASN A 158 -55.56 -19.91 -8.19
C ASN A 158 -56.19 -20.78 -9.27
N TYR A 159 -57.42 -21.21 -9.02
CA TYR A 159 -58.23 -22.01 -9.92
C TYR A 159 -58.85 -21.06 -10.97
N GLY A 160 -58.12 -20.80 -12.06
CA GLY A 160 -58.65 -20.12 -13.24
C GLY A 160 -58.00 -18.79 -13.60
N ASN A 161 -57.34 -18.79 -14.76
CA ASN A 161 -56.67 -17.71 -15.49
C ASN A 161 -55.29 -17.23 -14.97
N GLU A 162 -54.30 -17.45 -15.84
CA GLU A 162 -52.90 -16.97 -15.85
C GLU A 162 -52.16 -17.00 -14.51
N ASP A 163 -51.65 -18.21 -14.18
CA ASP A 163 -50.60 -18.41 -13.19
C ASP A 163 -49.33 -17.67 -13.65
N GLN A 164 -49.16 -16.43 -13.20
CA GLN A 164 -47.92 -15.68 -13.41
C GLN A 164 -46.96 -16.05 -12.29
N ALA A 165 -45.88 -16.77 -12.62
CA ALA A 165 -44.86 -17.11 -11.64
C ALA A 165 -44.12 -15.83 -11.20
N GLU A 166 -44.07 -15.58 -9.89
CA GLU A 166 -43.31 -14.47 -9.31
C GLU A 166 -41.96 -14.93 -8.76
N PHE A 167 -40.97 -14.04 -8.86
CA PHE A 167 -39.61 -14.28 -8.42
C PHE A 167 -39.08 -13.15 -7.55
N LEU A 168 -38.27 -13.52 -6.54
CA LEU A 168 -37.38 -12.62 -5.82
C LEU A 168 -35.96 -12.79 -6.34
N CYS A 169 -35.39 -11.72 -6.87
CA CYS A 169 -34.02 -11.63 -7.33
C CYS A 169 -33.17 -10.92 -6.28
N VAL A 170 -32.27 -11.66 -5.64
CA VAL A 170 -31.26 -11.11 -4.73
C VAL A 170 -30.08 -10.61 -5.55
N VAL A 171 -29.73 -9.35 -5.33
CA VAL A 171 -28.60 -8.70 -5.99
C VAL A 171 -27.68 -8.07 -4.94
N SER A 172 -26.38 -8.10 -5.19
CA SER A 172 -25.38 -7.49 -4.32
C SER A 172 -24.62 -6.37 -5.04
N ARG A 173 -24.02 -5.46 -4.27
CA ARG A 173 -23.04 -4.50 -4.77
C ARG A 173 -21.95 -4.29 -3.73
N GLU A 174 -20.70 -4.38 -4.16
CA GLU A 174 -19.53 -4.07 -3.34
C GLU A 174 -19.48 -2.56 -3.03
N LEU A 175 -19.36 -2.22 -1.75
CA LEU A 175 -19.04 -0.88 -1.28
C LEU A 175 -17.52 -0.77 -1.17
N ASN A 176 -16.92 -0.09 -2.14
CA ASN A 176 -15.54 0.32 -2.02
C ASN A 176 -15.48 1.34 -0.88
N ASN A 177 -14.80 0.99 0.20
CA ASN A 177 -14.59 1.86 1.36
C ASN A 177 -13.53 2.94 1.04
N SER A 178 -13.58 3.52 -0.17
CA SER A 178 -12.81 4.68 -0.56
C SER A 178 -13.46 5.89 0.11
N THR A 179 -13.06 6.16 1.35
CA THR A 179 -13.18 7.50 1.92
C THR A 179 -12.39 8.46 1.04
N ASN A 180 -13.03 8.98 0.00
CA ASN A 180 -12.77 10.25 -0.67
C ASN A 180 -14.07 10.60 -1.38
N GLY A 181 -14.78 11.58 -0.80
CA GLY A 181 -16.17 11.91 -1.09
C GLY A 181 -16.46 12.26 -2.55
N ILE A 182 -16.97 11.29 -3.29
CA ILE A 182 -17.82 11.54 -4.44
C ILE A 182 -19.16 10.89 -4.10
N VAL A 183 -20.13 11.73 -3.74
CA VAL A 183 -21.53 11.35 -3.72
C VAL A 183 -21.86 10.95 -5.16
N ILE A 184 -21.90 9.65 -5.43
CA ILE A 184 -22.41 9.13 -6.71
C ILE A 184 -23.91 9.39 -6.66
N GLU A 185 -24.34 10.49 -7.29
CA GLU A 185 -25.75 10.78 -7.49
C GLU A 185 -26.39 9.59 -8.20
N PRO A 186 -27.60 9.14 -7.81
CA PRO A 186 -28.30 8.11 -8.53
C PRO A 186 -28.51 8.57 -9.97
N SER A 187 -28.10 7.74 -10.94
CA SER A 187 -28.43 7.92 -12.35
C SER A 187 -29.92 8.21 -12.51
N GLU A 188 -30.28 9.13 -13.40
CA GLU A 188 -31.67 9.53 -13.67
C GLU A 188 -32.60 8.33 -13.95
N LYS A 189 -32.05 7.23 -14.49
CA LYS A 189 -32.79 5.97 -14.70
C LYS A 189 -33.28 5.32 -13.40
N ALA A 190 -32.50 5.43 -12.31
CA ALA A 190 -32.88 4.92 -10.99
C ALA A 190 -33.98 5.78 -10.33
N LYS A 191 -34.01 7.09 -10.61
CA LYS A 191 -35.07 7.99 -10.11
C LYS A 191 -36.43 7.65 -10.75
N ILE A 192 -36.45 7.31 -12.04
CA ILE A 192 -37.69 6.96 -12.79
C ILE A 192 -38.33 5.66 -12.29
N LEU A 193 -37.53 4.65 -11.90
CA LEU A 193 -38.05 3.39 -11.33
C LEU A 193 -38.65 3.59 -9.93
N GLN A 194 -38.09 4.51 -9.13
CA GLN A 194 -38.57 4.81 -7.79
C GLN A 194 -39.89 5.60 -7.81
N GLU A 195 -40.08 6.50 -8.78
CA GLU A 195 -41.37 7.21 -8.96
C GLU A 195 -42.48 6.30 -9.47
N ARG A 196 -42.17 5.25 -10.24
CA ARG A 196 -43.16 4.26 -10.68
C ARG A 196 -43.60 3.32 -9.56
N GLY A 197 -42.71 2.97 -8.63
CA GLY A 197 -43.05 2.16 -7.46
C GLY A 197 -43.81 2.91 -6.36
N SER A 198 -43.84 4.25 -6.39
CA SER A 198 -44.52 5.06 -5.37
C SER A 198 -45.96 5.45 -5.76
N ARG A 199 -46.44 5.02 -6.92
CA ARG A 199 -47.79 5.33 -7.46
C ARG A 199 -48.70 4.11 -7.59
N MET A 200 -48.43 3.03 -6.86
CA MET A 200 -49.36 1.91 -6.67
C MET A 200 -49.79 1.83 -5.21
#